data_AF-A0A936EJN9-F1
#
_entry.id   AF-A0A936EJN9-F1
#
_cell.length_a   1.000
_cell.length_b   1.000
_cell.length_c   1.000
_cell.angle_alpha   90.00
_cell.angle_beta   90.00
_cell.angle_gamma   90.00
#
_symmetry.space_group_name_H-M   'P 1'
#
loop_
_entity.id
_entity.type
_entity.pdbx_description
1 polymer ?
#
loop_
_entity_poly.entity_id
_entity_poly.type
_entity_poly.pdbx_seq_one_letter_code
_entity_poly.pdbx_strand_id
1 'polypeptide(L)'
;MKKYYCIILLLFICNLAYTQDIIISGKNENRLLSWDDFKGRPDPNSSHDAYTFWNINYGMKGMKLSGDTVKIGSFAVTLSLEDNQSWIKPQKQTDRLLKHEQGHFDIGLICQREVMRQLNSTVFFNNGLQEKIQTLFSSILNKYHLLGQQYDKETDHSKNQQAQDSWNVFFAKELNR
;
A
#
# COMPACT_ATOMS: atom_id res chain seq x y z
N MET A 1 23.57 -56.49 -3.92
CA MET A 1 22.74 -55.41 -3.34
C MET A 1 22.92 -54.16 -4.19
N LYS A 2 21.95 -53.80 -5.04
CA LYS A 2 22.03 -52.60 -5.88
C LYS A 2 21.55 -51.39 -5.06
N LYS A 3 22.43 -50.41 -4.85
CA LYS A 3 22.08 -49.14 -4.20
C LYS A 3 21.54 -48.19 -5.27
N TYR A 4 20.27 -47.79 -5.14
CA TYR A 4 19.68 -46.76 -5.98
C TYR A 4 19.89 -45.41 -5.30
N TYR A 5 20.49 -44.46 -6.02
CA TYR A 5 20.60 -43.07 -5.57
C TYR A 5 19.38 -42.30 -6.12
N CYS A 6 18.51 -41.82 -5.22
CA CYS A 6 17.46 -40.88 -5.58
C CYS A 6 18.09 -39.48 -5.73
N ILE A 7 18.18 -38.98 -6.96
CA ILE A 7 18.44 -37.57 -7.23
C ILE A 7 17.09 -36.85 -7.09
N ILE A 8 16.93 -36.08 -6.02
CA ILE A 8 15.79 -35.17 -5.87
C ILE A 8 16.08 -33.93 -6.71
N LEU A 9 15.44 -33.83 -7.87
CA LEU A 9 15.44 -32.63 -8.70
C LEU A 9 14.52 -31.59 -8.05
N LEU A 10 15.10 -30.63 -7.32
CA LEU A 10 14.39 -29.44 -6.85
C LEU A 10 14.02 -28.58 -8.05
N LEU A 11 12.79 -28.74 -8.55
CA LEU A 11 12.19 -27.83 -9.50
C LEU A 11 11.95 -26.49 -8.79
N PHE A 12 12.86 -25.54 -9.03
CA PHE A 12 12.63 -24.14 -8.70
C PHE A 12 11.50 -23.64 -9.59
N ILE A 13 10.28 -23.67 -9.07
CA ILE A 13 9.15 -22.98 -9.70
C ILE A 13 9.47 -21.49 -9.54
N CYS A 14 9.96 -20.88 -10.61
CA CYS A 14 10.10 -19.45 -10.71
C CYS A 14 8.67 -18.87 -10.71
N ASN A 15 8.15 -18.62 -9.50
CA ASN A 15 6.99 -17.77 -9.35
C ASN A 15 7.39 -16.42 -9.97
N LEU A 16 6.69 -16.00 -11.02
CA LEU A 16 6.73 -14.62 -11.46
C LEU A 16 6.30 -13.79 -10.26
N ALA A 17 7.28 -13.26 -9.52
CA ALA A 17 7.02 -12.46 -8.36
C ALA A 17 6.30 -11.20 -8.84
N TYR A 18 5.00 -11.18 -8.58
CA TYR A 18 4.18 -9.99 -8.59
C TYR A 18 4.81 -9.00 -7.61
N THR A 19 5.50 -7.98 -8.13
CA THR A 19 6.25 -7.05 -7.27
C THR A 19 5.25 -6.07 -6.64
N GLN A 20 5.15 -6.13 -5.32
CA GLN A 20 4.52 -5.13 -4.48
C GLN A 20 5.65 -4.45 -3.72
N ASP A 21 6.10 -3.32 -4.25
CA ASP A 21 7.20 -2.57 -3.64
C ASP A 21 6.65 -1.60 -2.60
N ILE A 22 7.36 -1.43 -1.50
CA ILE A 22 7.02 -0.48 -0.44
C ILE A 22 8.23 0.44 -0.29
N ILE A 23 8.06 1.70 -0.69
CA ILE A 23 9.14 2.68 -0.67
C ILE A 23 8.97 3.58 0.55
N ILE A 24 9.94 3.51 1.47
CA ILE A 24 10.03 4.38 2.64
C ILE A 24 11.39 5.06 2.61
N SER A 25 11.41 6.40 2.64
CA SER A 25 12.65 7.17 2.56
C SER A 25 13.54 6.78 1.36
N GLY A 26 12.92 6.50 0.21
CA GLY A 26 13.59 6.12 -1.04
C GLY A 26 14.13 4.68 -1.09
N LYS A 27 13.83 3.83 -0.09
CA LYS A 27 14.27 2.43 -0.05
C LYS A 27 13.10 1.47 -0.13
N ASN A 28 13.28 0.35 -0.84
CA ASN A 28 12.28 -0.71 -0.90
C ASN A 28 12.35 -1.57 0.37
N GLU A 29 11.59 -1.19 1.38
CA GLU A 29 11.59 -1.79 2.71
C GLU A 29 10.17 -1.82 3.28
N ASN A 30 9.74 -3.00 3.75
CA ASN A 30 8.51 -3.15 4.52
C ASN A 30 8.82 -3.09 6.01
N ARG A 31 8.76 -1.89 6.59
CA ARG A 31 9.00 -1.66 8.01
C ARG A 31 8.01 -0.65 8.59
N LEU A 32 7.99 -0.58 9.92
CA LEU A 32 7.27 0.47 10.63
C LEU A 32 7.90 1.85 10.35
N LEU A 33 7.05 2.87 10.36
CA LEU A 33 7.43 4.27 10.27
C LEU A 33 8.17 4.71 11.54
N SER A 34 9.07 5.66 11.34
CA SER A 34 9.79 6.37 12.39
C SER A 34 9.68 7.86 12.13
N TRP A 35 9.95 8.71 13.13
CA TRP A 35 9.93 10.16 12.92
C TRP A 35 10.97 10.65 11.90
N ASP A 36 12.02 9.88 11.64
CA ASP A 36 13.02 10.17 10.61
C ASP A 36 12.46 10.10 9.17
N ASP A 37 11.27 9.50 9.00
CA ASP A 37 10.57 9.40 7.72
C ASP A 37 9.70 10.64 7.40
N PHE A 38 9.58 11.59 8.33
CA PHE A 38 8.74 12.79 8.20
C PHE A 38 9.62 14.04 7.98
N LYS A 39 10.14 14.19 6.76
CA LYS A 39 11.12 15.24 6.40
C LYS A 39 10.45 16.49 5.83
N GLY A 40 9.15 16.43 5.56
CA GLY A 40 8.38 17.53 5.03
C GLY A 40 8.31 18.71 5.99
N ARG A 41 8.13 19.90 5.41
CA ARG A 41 7.93 21.12 6.19
C ARG A 41 6.49 21.15 6.74
N PRO A 42 6.28 21.28 8.06
CA PRO A 42 4.94 21.40 8.61
C PRO A 42 4.20 22.63 8.09
N ASP A 43 2.91 22.46 7.81
CA ASP A 43 2.03 23.60 7.55
C ASP A 43 1.75 24.33 8.88
N PRO A 44 2.20 25.59 9.05
CA PRO A 44 1.96 26.34 10.27
C PRO A 44 0.47 26.63 10.55
N ASN A 45 -0.38 26.59 9.51
CA ASN A 45 -1.81 26.87 9.63
C ASN A 45 -2.66 25.62 9.84
N SER A 46 -2.09 24.43 9.65
CA SER A 46 -2.80 23.17 9.89
C SER A 46 -3.19 23.05 11.36
N SER A 47 -4.37 22.53 11.68
CA SER A 47 -4.76 22.17 13.05
C SER A 47 -4.13 20.86 13.51
N HIS A 48 -3.56 20.07 12.59
CA HIS A 48 -2.99 18.75 12.89
C HIS A 48 -1.56 18.87 13.43
N ASP A 49 -1.18 17.91 14.26
CA ASP A 49 0.16 17.83 14.84
C ASP A 49 1.16 17.17 13.89
N ALA A 50 0.70 16.21 13.08
CA ALA A 50 1.46 15.53 12.03
C ALA A 50 0.60 15.31 10.79
N TYR A 51 1.24 14.84 9.72
CA TYR A 51 0.59 14.42 8.50
C TYR A 51 1.41 13.35 7.79
N THR A 52 0.77 12.24 7.45
CA THR A 52 1.33 11.17 6.62
C THR A 52 0.80 11.29 5.20
N PHE A 53 1.70 11.44 4.24
CA PHE A 53 1.36 11.39 2.82
C PHE A 53 1.92 10.12 2.19
N TRP A 54 1.03 9.28 1.68
CA TRP A 54 1.40 8.10 0.89
C TRP A 54 0.75 8.17 -0.49
N ASN A 55 1.40 7.51 -1.45
CA ASN A 55 0.94 7.42 -2.82
C ASN A 55 1.06 6.00 -3.34
N ILE A 56 0.21 5.63 -4.30
CA ILE A 56 0.33 4.36 -5.01
C ILE A 56 0.60 4.65 -6.48
N ASN A 57 1.59 3.95 -7.03
CA ASN A 57 1.86 3.92 -8.46
C ASN A 57 1.68 2.51 -8.99
N TYR A 58 1.37 2.38 -10.27
CA TYR A 58 1.30 1.08 -10.91
C TYR A 58 2.01 1.09 -12.28
N GLY A 59 2.52 -0.07 -12.66
CA GLY A 59 3.12 -0.34 -13.95
C GLY A 59 2.62 -1.67 -14.52
N MET A 60 2.72 -1.82 -15.84
CA MET A 60 2.35 -3.04 -16.54
C MET A 60 3.51 -3.50 -17.41
N LYS A 61 3.74 -4.80 -17.46
CA LYS A 61 4.71 -5.42 -18.37
C LYS A 61 4.06 -6.54 -19.15
N GLY A 62 4.34 -6.57 -20.45
CA GLY A 62 3.78 -7.55 -21.38
C GLY A 62 2.29 -7.28 -21.62
N MET A 63 1.94 -7.12 -22.88
CA MET A 63 0.56 -6.93 -23.31
C MET A 63 0.34 -7.77 -24.56
N LYS A 64 -0.66 -8.65 -24.53
CA LYS A 64 -1.01 -9.52 -25.67
C LYS A 64 -2.50 -9.43 -25.93
N LEU A 65 -2.86 -9.16 -27.18
CA LEU A 65 -4.24 -9.23 -27.63
C LEU A 65 -4.65 -10.70 -27.79
N SER A 66 -5.88 -11.01 -27.37
CA SER A 66 -6.52 -12.31 -27.52
C SER A 66 -7.99 -12.06 -27.88
N GLY A 67 -8.26 -11.97 -29.19
CA GLY A 67 -9.53 -11.40 -29.67
C GLY A 67 -9.66 -9.95 -29.20
N ASP A 68 -10.82 -9.61 -28.62
CA ASP A 68 -11.09 -8.27 -28.08
C ASP A 68 -10.51 -8.04 -26.68
N THR A 69 -9.96 -9.09 -26.05
CA THR A 69 -9.38 -9.00 -24.70
C THR A 69 -7.89 -8.73 -24.73
N VAL A 70 -7.41 -8.09 -23.66
CA VAL A 70 -6.00 -7.82 -23.43
C VAL A 70 -5.53 -8.65 -22.25
N LYS A 71 -4.55 -9.52 -22.49
CA LYS A 71 -3.81 -10.21 -21.44
C LYS A 71 -2.58 -9.40 -21.06
N ILE A 72 -2.57 -8.92 -19.81
CA ILE A 72 -1.40 -8.29 -19.21
C ILE A 72 -0.51 -9.38 -18.60
N GLY A 73 0.80 -9.31 -18.87
CA GLY A 73 1.77 -10.29 -18.39
C GLY A 73 1.98 -10.19 -16.88
N SER A 74 2.22 -8.97 -16.39
CA SER A 74 2.35 -8.68 -14.96
C SER A 74 2.01 -7.23 -14.65
N PHE A 75 1.41 -7.01 -13.49
CA PHE A 75 1.31 -5.71 -12.86
C PHE A 75 2.43 -5.54 -11.82
N ALA A 76 2.88 -4.31 -11.65
CA ALA A 76 3.70 -3.86 -10.53
C ALA A 76 2.93 -2.76 -9.81
N VAL A 77 2.81 -2.83 -8.49
CA VAL A 77 2.12 -1.80 -7.70
C VAL A 77 3.04 -1.37 -6.57
N THR A 78 3.36 -0.09 -6.50
CA THR A 78 4.29 0.48 -5.53
C THR A 78 3.55 1.40 -4.60
N LEU A 79 3.61 1.12 -3.29
CA LEU A 79 3.24 2.08 -2.25
C LEU A 79 4.47 2.89 -1.89
N SER A 80 4.36 4.21 -1.82
CA SER A 80 5.42 5.10 -1.39
C SER A 80 4.95 5.97 -0.23
N LEU A 81 5.76 6.09 0.82
CA LEU A 81 5.68 7.22 1.74
C LEU A 81 6.42 8.40 1.10
N GLU A 82 5.72 9.51 0.89
CA GLU A 82 6.34 10.74 0.37
C GLU A 82 6.95 11.50 1.56
N ASP A 83 8.20 11.19 1.89
CA ASP A 83 8.89 11.70 3.08
C ASP A 83 8.97 13.23 3.12
N ASN A 84 9.16 13.88 1.96
CA ASN A 84 9.18 15.34 1.83
C ASN A 84 7.79 16.01 1.91
N GLN A 85 6.71 15.22 1.87
CA GLN A 85 5.33 15.70 2.04
C GLN A 85 4.74 15.27 3.38
N SER A 86 5.34 14.28 4.03
CA SER A 86 4.98 13.82 5.37
C SER A 86 5.73 14.65 6.40
N TRP A 87 5.03 15.20 7.38
CA TRP A 87 5.62 16.18 8.31
C TRP A 87 5.08 16.02 9.73
N ILE A 88 5.84 16.54 10.69
CA ILE A 88 5.50 16.58 12.13
C ILE A 88 5.85 17.96 12.68
N LYS A 89 4.94 18.58 13.43
CA LYS A 89 5.24 19.87 14.09
C LYS A 89 6.33 19.71 15.16
N PRO A 90 7.18 20.72 15.36
CA PRO A 90 8.17 20.71 16.42
C PRO A 90 7.55 20.37 17.78
N GLN A 91 8.22 19.50 18.55
CA GLN A 91 7.82 19.10 19.90
C GLN A 91 6.49 18.33 20.01
N LYS A 92 5.90 17.89 18.89
CA LYS A 92 4.66 17.06 18.89
C LYS A 92 4.91 15.56 18.79
N GLN A 93 6.17 15.14 18.70
CA GLN A 93 6.56 13.74 18.59
C GLN A 93 6.16 12.96 19.85
N THR A 94 5.30 11.96 19.67
CA THR A 94 4.93 11.00 20.71
C THR A 94 4.70 9.63 20.07
N ASP A 95 4.90 8.54 20.82
CA ASP A 95 4.67 7.18 20.30
C ASP A 95 3.21 6.97 19.89
N ARG A 96 2.29 7.61 20.62
CA ARG A 96 0.85 7.59 20.33
C ARG A 96 0.55 8.22 18.98
N LEU A 97 1.10 9.40 18.71
CA LEU A 97 0.91 10.08 17.43
C LEU A 97 1.60 9.30 16.30
N LEU A 98 2.80 8.78 16.51
CA LEU A 98 3.48 7.96 15.50
C LEU A 98 2.66 6.71 15.14
N LYS A 99 2.04 6.08 16.15
CA LYS A 99 1.14 4.94 15.93
C LYS A 99 -0.09 5.32 15.13
N HIS A 100 -0.62 6.52 15.33
CA HIS A 100 -1.74 7.04 14.55
C HIS A 100 -1.34 7.24 13.08
N GLU A 101 -0.21 7.90 12.84
CA GLU A 101 0.38 8.13 11.52
C GLU A 101 0.73 6.81 10.80
N GLN A 102 1.25 5.82 11.53
CA GLN A 102 1.43 4.46 11.01
C GLN A 102 0.10 3.87 10.49
N GLY A 103 -1.01 4.13 11.16
CA GLY A 103 -2.33 3.68 10.71
C GLY A 103 -2.73 4.27 9.35
N HIS A 104 -2.38 5.53 9.06
CA HIS A 104 -2.57 6.08 7.72
C HIS A 104 -1.74 5.35 6.67
N PHE A 105 -0.51 4.97 7.00
CA PHE A 105 0.32 4.18 6.10
C PHE A 105 -0.18 2.73 5.94
N ASP A 106 -0.71 2.13 7.01
CA ASP A 106 -1.35 0.81 7.00
C ASP A 106 -2.59 0.80 6.07
N ILE A 107 -3.37 1.88 6.04
CA ILE A 107 -4.45 2.09 5.06
C ILE A 107 -3.89 2.05 3.62
N GLY A 108 -2.74 2.69 3.38
CA GLY A 108 -2.03 2.62 2.09
C GLY A 108 -1.59 1.21 1.71
N LEU A 109 -1.10 0.42 2.68
CA LEU A 109 -0.73 -0.99 2.47
C LEU A 109 -1.94 -1.85 2.07
N ILE A 110 -3.07 -1.66 2.76
CA ILE A 110 -4.31 -2.38 2.42
C ILE A 110 -4.81 -1.93 1.03
N CYS A 111 -4.71 -0.65 0.71
CA CYS A 111 -5.04 -0.10 -0.60
C CYS A 111 -4.19 -0.73 -1.72
N GLN A 112 -2.88 -0.83 -1.54
CA GLN A 112 -1.97 -1.48 -2.49
C GLN A 112 -2.38 -2.92 -2.78
N ARG A 113 -2.68 -3.69 -1.72
CA ARG A 113 -3.12 -5.09 -1.85
C ARG A 113 -4.43 -5.20 -2.62
N GLU A 114 -5.39 -4.30 -2.38
CA GLU A 114 -6.64 -4.29 -3.12
C GLU A 114 -6.43 -3.92 -4.59
N VAL A 115 -5.63 -2.88 -4.89
CA VAL A 115 -5.27 -2.52 -6.28
C VAL A 115 -4.70 -3.74 -6.99
N MET A 116 -3.72 -4.40 -6.37
CA MET A 116 -3.05 -5.55 -6.96
C MET A 116 -4.02 -6.71 -7.22
N ARG A 117 -4.90 -7.01 -6.25
CA ARG A 117 -5.92 -8.06 -6.40
C ARG A 117 -6.88 -7.73 -7.55
N GLN A 118 -7.40 -6.50 -7.59
CA GLN A 118 -8.39 -6.08 -8.58
C GLN A 118 -7.80 -6.04 -10.00
N LEU A 119 -6.56 -5.57 -10.15
CA LEU A 119 -5.85 -5.59 -11.45
C LEU A 119 -5.68 -7.03 -11.97
N ASN A 120 -5.29 -7.97 -11.10
CA ASN A 120 -5.07 -9.36 -11.51
C ASN A 120 -6.37 -10.14 -11.77
N SER A 121 -7.49 -9.76 -11.15
CA SER A 121 -8.79 -10.43 -11.37
C SER A 121 -9.64 -9.81 -12.48
N THR A 122 -9.26 -8.64 -13.01
CA THR A 122 -10.04 -7.93 -14.01
C THR A 122 -9.73 -8.44 -15.41
N VAL A 123 -10.79 -8.72 -16.18
CA VAL A 123 -10.68 -8.93 -17.63
C VAL A 123 -10.65 -7.57 -18.31
N PHE A 124 -9.59 -7.32 -19.08
CA PHE A 124 -9.45 -6.08 -19.83
C PHE A 124 -9.78 -6.30 -21.30
N PHE A 125 -10.39 -5.29 -21.92
CA PHE A 125 -10.67 -5.23 -23.34
C PHE A 125 -9.73 -4.23 -24.00
N ASN A 126 -9.39 -4.47 -25.26
CA ASN A 126 -8.53 -3.55 -26.02
C ASN A 126 -9.17 -2.17 -26.12
N ASN A 127 -10.47 -2.13 -26.43
CA ASN A 127 -11.25 -0.91 -26.35
C ASN A 127 -11.46 -0.52 -24.88
N GLY A 128 -11.05 0.68 -24.50
CA GLY A 128 -11.23 1.20 -23.14
C GLY A 128 -10.27 0.62 -22.09
N LEU A 129 -9.18 -0.07 -22.47
CA LEU A 129 -8.19 -0.61 -21.52
C LEU A 129 -7.72 0.44 -20.50
N GLN A 130 -7.24 1.59 -21.00
CA GLN A 130 -6.69 2.65 -20.16
C GLN A 130 -7.75 3.26 -19.24
N GLU A 131 -8.93 3.57 -19.77
CA GLU A 131 -10.05 4.10 -19.00
C GLU A 131 -10.50 3.14 -17.91
N LYS A 132 -10.55 1.84 -18.22
CA LYS A 132 -10.93 0.80 -17.26
C LYS A 132 -9.93 0.70 -16.11
N ILE A 133 -8.63 0.71 -16.41
CA ILE A 133 -7.58 0.71 -15.40
C ILE A 133 -7.64 1.98 -14.55
N GLN A 134 -7.76 3.15 -15.18
CA GLN A 134 -7.83 4.42 -14.48
C GLN A 134 -9.04 4.49 -13.55
N THR A 135 -10.21 4.06 -14.03
CA THR A 135 -11.44 4.04 -13.23
C THR A 135 -11.32 3.09 -12.03
N LEU A 136 -10.79 1.88 -12.27
CA LEU A 136 -10.52 0.91 -11.20
C LEU A 136 -9.59 1.51 -10.15
N PHE A 137 -8.47 2.09 -10.59
CA PHE A 137 -7.46 2.64 -9.71
C PHE A 137 -7.99 3.83 -8.89
N SER A 138 -8.61 4.81 -9.55
CA SER A 138 -9.20 5.98 -8.90
C SER A 138 -10.31 5.61 -7.92
N SER A 139 -11.14 4.61 -8.25
CA SER A 139 -12.20 4.15 -7.35
C SER A 139 -11.65 3.56 -6.05
N ILE A 140 -10.57 2.79 -6.13
CA ILE A 140 -9.92 2.18 -4.97
C ILE A 140 -9.23 3.26 -4.15
N LEU A 141 -8.46 4.16 -4.77
CA LEU A 141 -7.84 5.28 -4.05
C LEU A 141 -8.87 6.14 -3.31
N ASN A 142 -10.00 6.46 -3.95
CA ASN A 142 -11.06 7.22 -3.29
C ASN A 142 -11.67 6.46 -2.10
N LYS A 143 -11.88 5.14 -2.23
CA LYS A 143 -12.35 4.30 -1.12
C LYS A 143 -11.40 4.41 0.09
N TYR A 144 -10.09 4.31 -0.13
CA TYR A 144 -9.11 4.34 0.96
C TYR A 144 -8.84 5.77 1.48
N HIS A 145 -9.03 6.80 0.65
CA HIS A 145 -9.08 8.18 1.12
C HIS A 145 -10.22 8.39 2.13
N LEU A 146 -11.43 7.91 1.80
CA LEU A 146 -12.58 7.97 2.70
C LEU A 146 -12.36 7.14 3.98
N LEU A 147 -11.68 5.99 3.87
CA LEU A 147 -11.29 5.18 5.03
C LEU A 147 -10.32 5.94 5.95
N GLY A 148 -9.37 6.69 5.39
CA GLY A 148 -8.47 7.57 6.13
C GLY A 148 -9.23 8.66 6.90
N GLN A 149 -10.19 9.32 6.25
CA GLN A 149 -11.05 10.32 6.90
C GLN A 149 -11.90 9.71 8.02
N GLN A 150 -12.41 8.49 7.82
CA GLN A 150 -13.15 7.77 8.85
C GLN A 150 -12.25 7.45 10.05
N TYR A 151 -11.03 6.98 9.78
CA TYR A 151 -10.04 6.67 10.80
C TYR A 151 -9.65 7.90 11.64
N ASP A 152 -9.39 9.04 10.99
CA ASP A 152 -9.17 10.34 11.65
C ASP A 152 -10.34 10.70 12.58
N LYS A 153 -11.56 10.64 12.04
CA LYS A 153 -12.78 11.01 12.76
C LYS A 153 -13.02 10.12 13.99
N GLU A 154 -12.89 8.80 13.83
CA GLU A 154 -13.20 7.85 14.90
C GLU A 154 -12.14 7.84 16.01
N THR A 155 -10.88 8.09 15.64
CA THR A 155 -9.79 8.20 16.62
C THR A 155 -9.63 9.61 17.20
N ASP A 156 -10.46 10.58 16.78
CA ASP A 156 -10.30 12.01 17.09
C ASP A 156 -8.84 12.45 16.89
N HIS A 157 -8.30 12.20 15.70
CA HIS A 157 -6.91 12.50 15.34
C HIS A 157 -5.92 12.03 16.41
N SER A 158 -5.94 10.72 16.69
CA SER A 158 -5.20 10.02 17.75
C SER A 158 -5.70 10.17 19.20
N LYS A 159 -6.59 11.12 19.52
CA LYS A 159 -7.02 11.42 20.92
C LYS A 159 -7.93 10.39 21.57
N ASN A 160 -8.54 9.49 20.81
CA ASN A 160 -9.31 8.36 21.32
C ASN A 160 -8.52 7.05 21.20
N GLN A 161 -7.90 6.63 22.31
CA GLN A 161 -7.07 5.42 22.35
C GLN A 161 -7.89 4.13 22.14
N GLN A 162 -9.11 4.06 22.67
CA GLN A 162 -9.95 2.86 22.52
C GLN A 162 -10.34 2.63 21.05
N ALA A 163 -10.65 3.70 20.32
CA ALA A 163 -10.89 3.63 18.89
C ALA A 163 -9.60 3.23 18.14
N GLN A 164 -8.46 3.83 18.50
CA GLN A 164 -7.16 3.47 17.93
C GLN A 164 -6.85 1.97 18.09
N ASP A 165 -7.14 1.38 19.25
CA ASP A 165 -6.93 -0.04 19.51
C ASP A 165 -7.86 -0.93 18.65
N SER A 166 -9.10 -0.49 18.42
CA SER A 166 -10.04 -1.17 17.52
C SER A 166 -9.52 -1.16 16.08
N TRP A 167 -8.98 -0.03 15.62
CA TRP A 167 -8.33 0.09 14.32
C TRP A 167 -7.06 -0.74 14.22
N ASN A 168 -6.26 -0.83 15.27
CA ASN A 168 -5.07 -1.69 15.31
C ASN A 168 -5.44 -3.17 15.09
N VAL A 169 -6.55 -3.65 15.66
CA VAL A 169 -7.07 -5.00 15.41
C VAL A 169 -7.49 -5.18 13.95
N PHE A 170 -8.15 -4.18 13.38
CA PHE A 170 -8.52 -4.18 11.95
C PHE A 170 -7.28 -4.25 11.05
N PHE A 171 -6.28 -3.40 11.27
CA PHE A 171 -5.03 -3.41 10.49
C PHE A 171 -4.30 -4.74 10.62
N ALA A 172 -4.17 -5.27 11.84
CA ALA A 172 -3.54 -6.57 12.06
C ALA A 172 -4.27 -7.70 11.30
N LYS A 173 -5.60 -7.65 11.22
CA LYS A 173 -6.38 -8.63 10.47
C LYS A 173 -6.18 -8.50 8.97
N GLU A 174 -6.26 -7.28 8.42
CA GLU A 174 -6.15 -7.06 6.97
C GLU A 174 -4.73 -7.27 6.44
N LEU A 175 -3.70 -6.94 7.24
CA LEU A 175 -2.30 -7.06 6.85
C LEU A 175 -1.72 -8.48 7.02
N ASN A 176 -2.41 -9.37 7.74
CA ASN A 176 -2.04 -10.78 7.88
C ASN A 176 -2.82 -11.75 6.98
N ARG A 177 -3.74 -11.22 6.15
CA ARG A 177 -4.35 -11.98 5.04
C ARG A 177 -3.38 -12.11 3.88
#